data_AF-A0A7Z7QND8-F1
#
_entry.id   AF-A0A7Z7QND8-F1
#
_cell.length_a   1.000
_cell.length_b   1.000
_cell.length_c   1.000
_cell.angle_alpha   90.00
_cell.angle_beta   90.00
_cell.angle_gamma   90.00
#
_symmetry.space_group_name_H-M   'P 1'
#
loop_
_entity.id
_entity.type
_entity.pdbx_description
1 polymer ?
#
loop_
_entity_poly.entity_id
_entity_poly.type
_entity_poly.pdbx_seq_one_letter_code
_entity_poly.pdbx_strand_id
1 'polypeptide(L)'
;MNQIDFSQHDYQDEIDRIRHEYEFDFAGIALPSEDHVGTKIKWRYVSGNLNERYQRIVLRHGHGVAGNVMKTGKPMVIPDTTHHEIQSSLFNFPILMSEQITALIAIPLWHNHRVKGVLLLGQRNQKPLPQIARDLSLIKGIGGLTSEDKVML
;
A
#
# COMPACT_ATOMS: atom_id res chain seq x y z
N MET A 1 -17.68 15.63 -10.86
CA MET A 1 -16.57 14.70 -10.56
C MET A 1 -17.06 13.85 -9.40
N ASN A 2 -17.47 12.60 -9.64
CA ASN A 2 -17.93 11.75 -8.55
C ASN A 2 -16.73 11.42 -7.66
N GLN A 3 -16.79 11.85 -6.41
CA GLN A 3 -15.86 11.44 -5.38
C GLN A 3 -16.04 9.94 -5.18
N ILE A 4 -14.93 9.17 -5.12
CA ILE A 4 -15.04 7.76 -4.72
C ILE A 4 -15.50 7.77 -3.27
N ASP A 5 -16.69 7.24 -3.05
CA ASP A 5 -17.19 6.97 -1.71
C ASP A 5 -16.58 5.64 -1.23
N PHE A 6 -15.53 5.75 -0.43
CA PHE A 6 -14.86 4.60 0.16
C PHE A 6 -15.74 3.82 1.15
N SER A 7 -16.92 4.35 1.52
CA SER A 7 -17.87 3.67 2.41
C SER A 7 -18.83 2.71 1.71
N GLN A 8 -18.95 2.79 0.37
CA GLN A 8 -19.89 1.96 -0.40
C GLN A 8 -19.31 0.64 -0.93
N HIS A 9 -18.01 0.39 -0.71
CA HIS A 9 -17.34 -0.80 -1.20
C HIS A 9 -16.63 -1.52 -0.06
N ASP A 10 -16.73 -2.84 -0.01
CA ASP A 10 -16.09 -3.64 1.03
C ASP A 10 -14.60 -3.87 0.72
N TYR A 11 -13.81 -2.83 0.98
CA TYR A 11 -12.36 -2.86 0.83
C TYR A 11 -11.68 -3.83 1.80
N GLN A 12 -12.32 -4.18 2.92
CA GLN A 12 -11.74 -5.09 3.91
C GLN A 12 -11.80 -6.52 3.39
N ASP A 13 -12.97 -6.97 2.95
CA ASP A 13 -13.14 -8.30 2.37
C ASP A 13 -12.26 -8.50 1.12
N GLU A 14 -12.12 -7.47 0.29
CA GLU A 14 -11.30 -7.57 -0.92
C GLU A 14 -9.80 -7.59 -0.61
N ILE A 15 -9.31 -6.80 0.34
CA ILE A 15 -7.89 -6.84 0.71
C ILE A 15 -7.53 -8.16 1.38
N ASP A 16 -8.45 -8.76 2.13
CA ASP A 16 -8.30 -10.10 2.70
C ASP A 16 -8.16 -11.15 1.59
N ARG A 17 -9.01 -11.10 0.55
CA ARG A 17 -8.90 -11.99 -0.62
C ARG A 17 -7.59 -11.80 -1.37
N ILE A 18 -7.23 -10.56 -1.71
CA ILE A 18 -6.01 -10.24 -2.46
C ILE A 18 -4.77 -10.75 -1.73
N ARG A 19 -4.70 -10.56 -0.40
CA ARG A 19 -3.56 -11.04 0.40
C ARG A 19 -3.40 -12.56 0.28
N HIS A 20 -4.51 -13.30 0.36
CA HIS A 20 -4.49 -14.75 0.24
C HIS A 20 -4.21 -15.22 -1.19
N GLU A 21 -4.85 -14.63 -2.19
CA GLU A 21 -4.68 -14.95 -3.62
C GLU A 21 -3.22 -14.82 -4.07
N TYR A 22 -2.55 -13.75 -3.62
CA TYR A 22 -1.16 -13.48 -3.98
C TYR A 22 -0.14 -13.99 -2.97
N GLU A 23 -0.55 -14.78 -1.98
CA GLU A 23 0.32 -15.48 -1.02
C GLU A 23 1.24 -14.56 -0.18
N PHE A 24 0.71 -13.40 0.22
CA PHE A 24 1.39 -12.44 1.08
C PHE A 24 1.01 -12.62 2.57
N ASP A 25 1.95 -12.31 3.46
CA ASP A 25 1.71 -12.35 4.90
C ASP A 25 0.96 -11.11 5.41
N PHE A 26 1.06 -9.99 4.71
CA PHE A 26 0.44 -8.71 5.06
C PHE A 26 -0.09 -7.99 3.82
N ALA A 27 -1.20 -7.27 3.96
CA ALA A 27 -1.67 -6.30 2.99
C ALA A 27 -2.17 -5.03 3.67
N GLY A 28 -2.05 -3.88 3.01
CA GLY A 28 -2.58 -2.61 3.51
C GLY A 28 -3.02 -1.66 2.40
N ILE A 29 -4.10 -0.92 2.62
CA ILE A 29 -4.51 0.21 1.78
C ILE A 29 -4.29 1.51 2.55
N ALA A 30 -3.49 2.39 1.97
CA ALA A 30 -3.30 3.75 2.46
C ALA A 30 -4.14 4.73 1.65
N LEU A 31 -4.92 5.59 2.34
CA LEU A 31 -5.75 6.63 1.73
C LEU A 31 -5.50 7.99 2.40
N PRO A 32 -5.77 9.10 1.70
CA PRO A 32 -5.88 10.42 2.30
C PRO A 32 -6.88 10.46 3.49
N SER A 33 -6.52 11.19 4.54
CA SER A 33 -7.47 11.66 5.56
C SER A 33 -8.24 12.86 5.01
N GLU A 34 -9.50 12.99 5.37
CA GLU A 34 -10.36 14.11 4.94
C GLU A 34 -10.15 15.40 5.76
N ASP A 35 -9.21 15.39 6.72
CA ASP A 35 -8.97 16.51 7.62
C ASP A 35 -8.44 17.74 6.87
N HIS A 36 -9.07 18.90 7.09
CA HIS A 36 -8.87 20.16 6.37
C HIS A 36 -7.49 20.84 6.52
N VAL A 37 -6.53 20.24 7.22
CA VAL A 37 -5.17 20.82 7.40
C VAL A 37 -4.10 19.85 6.94
N GLY A 38 -3.78 19.95 5.64
CA GLY A 38 -2.76 19.17 4.94
C GLY A 38 -3.20 17.73 4.69
N THR A 39 -2.98 17.23 3.46
CA THR A 39 -3.34 15.86 3.10
C THR A 39 -2.46 14.85 3.84
N LYS A 40 -2.94 14.39 4.99
CA LYS A 40 -2.39 13.26 5.75
C LYS A 40 -2.76 11.97 5.03
N ILE A 41 -1.89 10.97 5.11
CA ILE A 41 -2.12 9.63 4.56
C ILE A 41 -2.12 8.63 5.72
N LYS A 42 -3.12 7.75 5.78
CA LYS A 42 -3.28 6.72 6.81
C LYS A 42 -3.55 5.36 6.19
N TRP A 43 -3.06 4.29 6.82
CA TRP A 43 -3.46 2.92 6.53
C TRP A 43 -4.88 2.70 7.04
N ARG A 44 -5.86 2.63 6.13
CA ARG A 44 -7.28 2.55 6.46
C ARG A 44 -7.78 1.12 6.56
N TYR A 45 -7.32 0.27 5.64
CA TYR A 45 -7.64 -1.16 5.62
C TYR A 45 -6.33 -1.93 5.68
N VAL A 46 -6.30 -2.99 6.47
CA VAL A 46 -5.15 -3.90 6.56
C VAL A 46 -5.63 -5.32 6.67
N SER A 47 -4.79 -6.26 6.25
CA SER A 47 -5.04 -7.70 6.36
C SER A 47 -3.78 -8.40 6.85
N GLY A 48 -3.95 -9.36 7.75
CA GLY A 48 -2.84 -10.12 8.33
C GLY A 48 -1.90 -9.28 9.20
N ASN A 49 -2.40 -8.19 9.80
CA ASN A 49 -1.61 -7.34 10.71
C ASN A 49 -1.28 -8.07 12.01
N LEU A 50 -0.08 -7.86 12.54
CA LEU A 50 0.36 -8.44 13.82
C LEU A 50 -0.19 -7.68 15.03
N ASN A 51 -0.55 -6.43 14.82
CA ASN A 51 -1.00 -5.52 15.86
C ASN A 51 -1.74 -4.32 15.25
N GLU A 52 -2.21 -3.40 16.10
CA GLU A 52 -2.95 -2.21 15.67
C GLU A 52 -2.10 -0.92 15.65
N ARG A 53 -0.78 -1.00 15.83
CA ARG A 53 0.09 0.19 15.86
C ARG A 53 0.10 0.94 14.53
N TYR A 54 -0.22 0.26 13.41
CA TYR A 54 -0.38 0.88 12.11
C TYR A 54 -1.39 2.05 12.13
N GLN A 55 -2.41 2.01 12.99
CA GLN A 55 -3.43 3.05 13.11
C GLN A 55 -2.85 4.40 13.58
N ARG A 56 -1.70 4.38 14.27
CA ARG A 56 -0.98 5.58 14.72
C ARG A 56 -0.09 6.19 13.64
N ILE A 57 0.14 5.48 12.54
CA ILE A 57 0.98 5.95 11.45
C ILE A 57 0.25 7.05 10.69
N VAL A 58 0.84 8.24 10.67
CA VAL A 58 0.37 9.39 9.90
C VAL A 58 1.49 9.83 8.97
N LEU A 59 1.28 9.71 7.67
CA LEU A 59 2.26 10.06 6.64
C LEU A 59 1.86 11.35 5.93
N ARG A 60 2.83 11.95 5.25
CA ARG A 60 2.66 13.03 4.28
C ARG A 60 3.13 12.54 2.91
N HIS A 61 2.77 13.26 1.85
CA HIS A 61 3.33 13.00 0.52
C HIS A 61 4.86 13.01 0.57
N GLY A 62 5.49 12.05 -0.11
CA GLY A 62 6.94 11.84 -0.11
C GLY A 62 7.55 11.25 1.18
N HIS A 63 6.73 10.77 2.14
CA HIS A 63 7.23 10.18 3.39
C HIS A 63 6.70 8.76 3.59
N GLY A 64 7.61 7.85 3.94
CA GLY A 64 7.31 6.43 4.02
C GLY A 64 6.90 5.81 2.68
N VAL A 65 6.48 4.55 2.70
CA VAL A 65 6.16 3.80 1.48
C VAL A 65 4.97 4.45 0.76
N ALA A 66 3.84 4.61 1.45
CA ALA A 66 2.64 5.14 0.82
C ALA A 66 2.80 6.61 0.38
N GLY A 67 3.47 7.45 1.16
CA GLY A 67 3.71 8.84 0.78
C GLY A 67 4.60 8.95 -0.47
N ASN A 68 5.61 8.10 -0.60
CA ASN A 68 6.47 8.06 -1.79
C ASN A 68 5.71 7.60 -3.03
N VAL A 69 4.97 6.49 -2.95
CA VAL A 69 4.16 5.98 -4.07
C VAL A 69 3.09 6.99 -4.50
N MET A 70 2.39 7.63 -3.55
CA MET A 70 1.43 8.70 -3.83
C MET A 70 2.08 9.89 -4.55
N LYS A 71 3.30 10.29 -4.16
CA LYS A 71 4.00 11.44 -4.75
C LYS A 71 4.49 11.14 -6.17
N THR A 72 5.01 9.94 -6.41
CA THR A 72 5.66 9.60 -7.68
C THR A 72 4.71 8.99 -8.69
N GLY A 73 3.58 8.41 -8.25
CA GLY A 73 2.72 7.58 -9.08
C GLY A 73 3.41 6.31 -9.59
N LYS A 74 4.52 5.90 -8.96
CA LYS A 74 5.32 4.74 -9.37
C LYS A 74 5.30 3.67 -8.27
N PRO A 75 5.25 2.38 -8.64
CA PRO A 75 5.44 1.30 -7.68
C PRO A 75 6.76 1.41 -6.92
N MET A 76 6.77 0.89 -5.69
CA MET A 76 7.96 0.66 -4.88
C MET A 76 8.07 -0.83 -4.58
N VAL A 77 9.22 -1.42 -4.89
CA VAL A 77 9.51 -2.84 -4.63
C VAL A 77 10.75 -2.91 -3.75
N ILE A 78 10.63 -3.59 -2.62
CA ILE A 78 11.76 -3.89 -1.73
C ILE A 78 11.82 -5.41 -1.60
N PRO A 79 12.72 -6.10 -2.31
CA PRO A 79 12.81 -7.55 -2.26
C PRO A 79 13.39 -8.07 -0.95
N ASP A 80 14.18 -7.24 -0.26
CA ASP A 80 14.84 -7.57 1.01
C ASP A 80 15.18 -6.28 1.77
N THR A 81 14.67 -6.13 3.00
CA THR A 81 14.93 -4.97 3.86
C THR A 81 16.28 -5.04 4.59
N THR A 82 16.98 -6.17 4.56
CA THR A 82 18.30 -6.33 5.20
C THR A 82 19.42 -5.68 4.41
N HIS A 83 19.18 -5.29 3.15
CA HIS A 83 20.11 -4.49 2.39
C HIS A 83 20.42 -3.18 3.11
N HIS A 84 21.71 -2.87 3.25
CA HIS A 84 22.22 -1.78 4.10
C HIS A 84 21.56 -0.41 3.82
N GLU A 85 21.25 -0.10 2.56
CA GLU A 85 20.57 1.13 2.16
C GLU A 85 19.14 1.24 2.73
N ILE A 86 18.40 0.13 2.75
CA ILE A 86 17.07 0.09 3.35
C ILE A 86 17.19 0.07 4.87
N GLN A 87 18.10 -0.73 5.41
CA GLN A 87 18.29 -0.87 6.85
C GLN A 87 18.63 0.46 7.52
N SER A 88 19.54 1.25 6.92
CA SER A 88 19.93 2.58 7.41
C SER A 88 18.78 3.61 7.36
N SER A 89 17.71 3.34 6.61
CA SER A 89 16.57 4.24 6.42
C SER A 89 15.24 3.66 6.93
N LEU A 90 15.24 2.53 7.66
CA LEU A 90 14.04 1.84 8.15
C LEU A 90 13.12 2.74 8.98
N PHE A 91 13.68 3.67 9.74
CA PHE A 91 12.90 4.62 10.54
C PHE A 91 12.00 5.54 9.69
N ASN A 92 12.32 5.72 8.40
CA ASN A 92 11.47 6.44 7.45
C ASN A 92 10.26 5.62 6.98
N PHE A 93 10.24 4.31 7.24
CA PHE A 93 9.22 3.36 6.78
C PHE A 93 8.50 2.70 7.97
N PRO A 94 7.67 3.44 8.72
CA PRO A 94 7.10 2.95 9.99
C PRO A 94 6.22 1.69 9.84
N ILE A 95 5.63 1.46 8.67
CA ILE A 95 4.84 0.23 8.42
C ILE A 95 5.71 -1.03 8.40
N LEU A 96 6.95 -0.94 7.88
CA LEU A 96 7.88 -2.08 7.87
C LEU A 96 8.22 -2.49 9.30
N MET A 97 8.49 -1.51 10.15
CA MET A 97 8.82 -1.72 11.57
C MET A 97 7.62 -2.23 12.38
N SER A 98 6.45 -1.62 12.19
CA SER A 98 5.22 -1.99 12.91
C SER A 98 4.79 -3.43 12.62
N GLU A 99 4.95 -3.86 11.37
CA GLU A 99 4.47 -5.14 10.88
C GLU A 99 5.57 -6.18 10.64
N GLN A 100 6.82 -5.89 10.99
CA GLN A 100 7.97 -6.79 10.79
C GLN A 100 8.11 -7.25 9.32
N ILE A 101 7.84 -6.36 8.37
CA ILE A 101 7.88 -6.66 6.93
C ILE A 101 9.34 -6.69 6.48
N THR A 102 9.75 -7.78 5.84
CA THR A 102 11.10 -8.01 5.32
C THR A 102 11.20 -7.91 3.80
N ALA A 103 10.07 -7.98 3.09
CA ALA A 103 9.98 -7.70 1.65
C ALA A 103 8.59 -7.15 1.31
N LEU A 104 8.47 -6.25 0.34
CA LEU A 104 7.19 -5.69 -0.07
C LEU A 104 7.12 -5.26 -1.53
N ILE A 105 5.88 -5.16 -2.00
CA ILE A 105 5.47 -4.37 -3.16
C ILE A 105 4.43 -3.34 -2.72
N ALA A 106 4.54 -2.12 -3.22
CA ALA A 106 3.55 -1.07 -3.03
C ALA A 106 3.24 -0.42 -4.36
N ILE A 107 1.96 -0.42 -4.75
CA ILE A 107 1.50 0.08 -6.05
C ILE A 107 0.54 1.26 -5.88
N PRO A 108 0.60 2.25 -6.78
CA PRO A 108 -0.36 3.34 -6.79
C PRO A 108 -1.75 2.81 -7.16
N LEU A 109 -2.76 3.37 -6.50
CA LEU A 109 -4.16 3.12 -6.82
C LEU A 109 -4.75 4.36 -7.50
N TRP A 110 -5.14 4.23 -8.76
CA TRP A 110 -5.58 5.30 -9.64
C TRP A 110 -7.10 5.38 -9.75
N HIS A 111 -7.58 6.60 -9.96
CA HIS A 111 -8.92 6.88 -10.45
C HIS A 111 -8.93 8.21 -11.19
N ASN A 112 -9.34 8.19 -12.45
CA ASN A 112 -9.41 9.36 -13.33
C ASN A 112 -8.08 10.17 -13.34
N HIS A 113 -6.99 9.48 -13.69
CA HIS A 113 -5.64 10.06 -13.78
C HIS A 113 -5.08 10.68 -12.49
N ARG A 114 -5.61 10.26 -11.34
CA ARG A 114 -5.12 10.70 -10.04
C ARG A 114 -4.88 9.50 -9.15
N VAL A 115 -3.70 9.45 -8.55
CA VAL A 115 -3.42 8.50 -7.47
C VAL A 115 -4.27 8.87 -6.26
N LYS A 116 -5.14 7.96 -5.85
CA LYS A 116 -6.05 8.10 -4.72
C LYS A 116 -5.60 7.35 -3.47
N GLY A 117 -4.73 6.37 -3.64
CA GLY A 117 -4.24 5.56 -2.55
C GLY A 117 -3.06 4.69 -2.95
N VAL A 118 -2.71 3.78 -2.07
CA VAL A 118 -1.64 2.80 -2.26
C VAL A 118 -2.09 1.46 -1.73
N LEU A 119 -1.92 0.41 -2.53
CA LEU A 119 -1.99 -0.98 -2.07
C LEU A 119 -0.57 -1.45 -1.76
N LEU A 120 -0.36 -1.96 -0.55
CA LEU A 120 0.89 -2.58 -0.11
C LEU A 120 0.66 -4.05 0.14
N LEU A 121 1.57 -4.90 -0.32
CA LEU A 121 1.64 -6.33 -0.03
C LEU A 121 3.02 -6.65 0.53
N GLY A 122 3.08 -7.29 1.70
CA GLY A 122 4.29 -7.51 2.46
C GLY A 122 4.50 -8.95 2.90
N GLN A 123 5.76 -9.38 2.93
CA GLN A 123 6.22 -10.66 3.48
C GLN A 123 7.02 -10.44 4.75
N ARG A 124 7.05 -11.43 5.63
CA ARG A 124 7.81 -11.43 6.89
C ARG A 124 8.84 -12.56 6.90
N ASN A 125 9.68 -12.59 7.94
CA ASN A 125 10.59 -13.72 8.23
C ASN A 125 11.51 -14.10 7.05
N GLN A 126 11.94 -13.12 6.24
CA GLN A 126 12.76 -13.33 5.04
C GLN A 126 12.11 -14.19 3.96
N LYS A 127 10.77 -14.34 4.00
CA LYS A 127 10.03 -14.96 2.91
C LYS A 127 10.15 -14.06 1.66
N PRO A 128 10.54 -14.62 0.51
CA PRO A 128 10.73 -13.83 -0.71
C PRO A 128 9.40 -13.33 -1.27
N LEU A 129 9.46 -12.31 -2.11
CA LEU A 129 8.31 -11.86 -2.88
C LEU A 129 7.77 -13.02 -3.76
N PRO A 130 6.44 -13.26 -3.79
CA PRO A 130 5.83 -14.25 -4.67
C PRO A 130 6.03 -13.94 -6.15
N GLN A 131 5.75 -14.91 -7.02
CA GLN A 131 5.96 -14.78 -8.47
C GLN A 131 5.24 -13.57 -9.09
N ILE A 132 4.09 -13.17 -8.54
CA ILE A 132 3.33 -11.99 -8.98
C ILE A 132 4.19 -10.71 -8.98
N ALA A 133 5.21 -10.62 -8.12
CA ALA A 133 6.11 -9.47 -8.08
C ALA A 133 7.00 -9.32 -9.32
N ARG A 134 7.09 -10.36 -10.18
CA ARG A 134 7.80 -10.28 -11.48
C ARG A 134 7.02 -9.47 -12.52
N ASP A 135 5.70 -9.38 -12.39
CA ASP A 135 4.85 -8.61 -13.28
C ASP A 135 3.71 -7.96 -12.49
N LEU A 136 3.94 -6.72 -12.05
CA LEU A 136 2.97 -5.96 -11.27
C LEU A 136 1.70 -5.62 -12.05
N SER A 137 1.70 -5.73 -13.40
CA SER A 137 0.50 -5.49 -14.21
C SER A 137 -0.61 -6.52 -13.96
N LEU A 138 -0.25 -7.67 -13.39
CA LEU A 138 -1.20 -8.71 -13.00
C LEU A 138 -2.03 -8.33 -11.76
N ILE A 139 -1.57 -7.35 -10.98
CA ILE A 139 -2.31 -6.83 -9.83
C ILE A 139 -3.22 -5.71 -10.33
N LYS A 140 -4.52 -5.95 -10.44
CA LYS A 140 -5.45 -5.04 -11.13
C LYS A 140 -5.81 -3.77 -10.35
N GLY A 141 -5.65 -3.78 -9.03
CA GLY A 141 -6.13 -2.72 -8.14
C GLY A 141 -7.08 -3.29 -7.08
N ILE A 142 -7.98 -2.45 -6.57
CA ILE A 142 -8.96 -2.87 -5.56
C ILE A 142 -10.23 -1.99 -5.64
N GLY A 143 -11.40 -2.63 -5.67
CA GLY A 143 -12.69 -1.95 -5.86
C GLY A 143 -12.71 -1.08 -7.12
N GLY A 144 -13.15 0.18 -6.98
CA GLY A 144 -13.14 1.17 -8.07
C GLY A 144 -11.78 1.81 -8.37
N LEU A 145 -10.69 1.36 -7.72
CA LEU A 145 -9.35 1.88 -7.92
C LEU A 145 -8.49 0.90 -8.73
N THR A 146 -7.86 1.39 -9.80
CA THR A 146 -7.02 0.57 -10.69
C THR A 146 -5.53 0.69 -10.34
N SER A 147 -4.73 -0.31 -10.63
CA SER A 147 -3.25 -0.21 -10.53
C SER A 147 -2.62 0.59 -11.68
N GLU A 148 -3.38 0.82 -12.75
CA GLU A 148 -2.95 1.51 -13.95
C GLU A 148 -3.59 2.90 -14.07
N ASP A 149 -2.84 3.83 -14.66
CA ASP A 149 -3.32 5.16 -15.00
C ASP A 149 -4.24 5.12 -16.24
N LYS A 150 -5.54 4.84 -16.03
CA LYS A 150 -6.56 4.76 -17.09
C LYS A 150 -7.84 5.50 -16.69
N VAL A 151 -8.61 5.94 -17.69
CA VAL A 151 -10.00 6.40 -17.51
C VAL A 151 -10.88 5.16 -17.41
N MET A 152 -11.76 5.10 -16.40
CA MET A 152 -12.85 4.13 -16.41
C MET A 152 -13.93 4.67 -17.37
N LEU A 153 -14.08 4.02 -18.52
CA LEU A 153 -15.13 4.30 -19.51
C LEU A 153 -16.50 3.84 -19.01
#